data_AF-A0A2E8V5A7-F1
#
_entry.id   AF-A0A2E8V5A7-F1
#
_cell.length_a   1.000
_cell.length_b   1.000
_cell.length_c   1.000
_cell.angle_alpha   90.00
_cell.angle_beta   90.00
_cell.angle_gamma   90.00
#
_symmetry.space_group_name_H-M   'P 1'
#
loop_
_entity.id
_entity.type
_entity.pdbx_description
1 polymer ?
#
loop_
_entity_poly.entity_id
_entity_poly.type
_entity_poly.pdbx_seq_one_letter_code
_entity_poly.pdbx_strand_id
1 'polypeptide(L)'
;MGLETLSTVEIRERYHKLGKEVPNMFWQHGTMWIDTEDTDDLRIIKEVMEDEVLNQNLTVDFNLLKATETEPWDQWSMDVVEK
;
A
#
# COMPACT_ATOMS: atom_id res chain seq x y z
N MET A 1 3.80 -15.58 -1.89
CA MET A 1 2.74 -15.12 -2.79
C MET A 1 1.30 -15.15 -2.26
N GLY A 2 0.99 -15.67 -1.07
CA GLY A 2 -0.38 -15.57 -0.52
C GLY A 2 -0.76 -14.15 -0.11
N LEU A 3 0.09 -13.50 0.71
CA LEU A 3 -0.14 -12.15 1.24
C LEU A 3 -0.14 -11.07 0.15
N GLU A 4 0.81 -11.14 -0.79
CA GLU A 4 0.92 -10.17 -1.90
C GLU A 4 -0.33 -10.18 -2.79
N THR A 5 -0.87 -11.38 -3.05
CA THR A 5 -2.10 -11.55 -3.84
C THR A 5 -3.32 -11.07 -3.04
N LEU A 6 -3.44 -11.50 -1.78
CA LEU A 6 -4.56 -11.14 -0.91
C LEU A 6 -4.65 -9.62 -0.72
N SER A 7 -3.55 -8.98 -0.32
CA SER A 7 -3.50 -7.51 -0.17
C SER A 7 -3.93 -6.77 -1.42
N THR A 8 -3.44 -7.18 -2.58
CA THR A 8 -3.80 -6.56 -3.86
C THR A 8 -5.30 -6.70 -4.16
N VAL A 9 -5.90 -7.85 -3.86
CA VAL A 9 -7.34 -8.11 -4.06
C VAL A 9 -8.18 -7.29 -3.10
N GLU A 10 -7.90 -7.36 -1.79
CA GLU A 10 -8.67 -6.66 -0.75
C GLU A 10 -8.64 -5.13 -0.95
N ILE A 11 -7.46 -4.58 -1.29
CA ILE A 11 -7.34 -3.14 -1.59
C ILE A 11 -8.19 -2.79 -2.81
N ARG A 12 -8.10 -3.56 -3.91
CA ARG A 12 -8.92 -3.31 -5.11
C ARG A 12 -10.41 -3.40 -4.82
N GLU A 13 -10.85 -4.36 -4.02
CA GLU A 13 -12.24 -4.49 -3.61
C GLU A 13 -12.71 -3.30 -2.78
N ARG A 14 -11.88 -2.80 -1.84
CA ARG A 14 -12.20 -1.61 -1.04
C ARG A 14 -12.38 -0.38 -1.91
N TYR A 15 -11.47 -0.15 -2.85
CA TYR A 15 -11.55 0.98 -3.78
C TYR A 15 -12.75 0.88 -4.71
N HIS A 16 -13.06 -0.33 -5.19
CA HIS A 16 -14.27 -0.57 -5.99
C HIS A 16 -15.55 -0.25 -5.20
N LYS A 17 -15.63 -0.65 -3.92
CA LYS A 17 -16.76 -0.31 -3.03
C LYS A 17 -16.87 1.20 -2.76
N LEU A 18 -15.74 1.91 -2.72
CA LEU A 18 -15.69 3.36 -2.54
C LEU A 18 -15.93 4.14 -3.84
N GLY A 19 -15.98 3.47 -5.00
CA GLY A 19 -16.08 4.14 -6.31
C GLY A 19 -14.85 4.98 -6.66
N LYS A 20 -13.69 4.66 -6.07
CA LYS A 20 -12.41 5.35 -6.31
C LYS A 20 -11.54 4.56 -7.29
N GLU A 21 -10.67 5.27 -8.00
CA GLU A 21 -9.62 4.63 -8.81
C GLU A 21 -8.49 4.12 -7.90
N VAL A 22 -8.00 2.92 -8.19
CA VAL A 22 -6.94 2.29 -7.40
C VAL A 22 -5.60 2.92 -7.80
N PRO A 23 -4.77 3.39 -6.86
CA PRO A 23 -3.45 3.90 -7.18
C PRO A 23 -2.59 2.81 -7.81
N ASN A 24 -1.56 3.21 -8.56
CA ASN A 24 -0.65 2.23 -9.15
C ASN A 24 0.19 1.62 -8.01
N MET A 25 -0.06 0.34 -7.75
CA MET A 25 0.58 -0.40 -6.66
C MET A 25 1.12 -1.74 -7.12
N PHE A 26 2.33 -2.10 -6.66
CA PHE A 26 2.96 -3.36 -7.00
C PHE A 26 3.89 -3.85 -5.89
N TRP A 27 3.98 -5.17 -5.74
CA TRP A 27 4.90 -5.78 -4.79
C TRP A 27 6.25 -6.05 -5.44
N GLN A 28 7.32 -5.71 -4.73
CA GLN A 28 8.67 -6.04 -5.14
C GLN A 28 9.51 -6.40 -3.91
N HIS A 29 10.13 -7.58 -3.93
CA HIS A 29 11.01 -8.08 -2.86
C HIS A 29 10.43 -8.05 -1.44
N GLY A 30 9.10 -8.09 -1.29
CA GLY A 30 8.42 -8.07 0.02
C GLY A 30 8.02 -6.68 0.52
N THR A 31 8.22 -5.64 -0.30
CA THR A 31 7.75 -4.27 -0.06
C THR A 31 6.68 -3.93 -1.11
N MET A 32 5.60 -3.25 -0.68
CA MET A 32 4.59 -2.74 -1.61
C MET A 32 4.94 -1.31 -2.00
N TRP A 33 5.03 -1.07 -3.29
CA TRP A 33 5.23 0.24 -3.88
C TRP A 33 3.90 0.83 -4.26
N ILE A 34 3.67 2.09 -3.92
CA ILE A 34 2.42 2.81 -4.17
C ILE A 34 2.76 4.18 -4.76
N ASP A 35 2.25 4.42 -5.95
CA ASP A 35 2.34 5.70 -6.65
C ASP A 35 1.04 6.47 -6.38
N THR A 36 1.08 7.36 -5.39
CA THR A 36 -0.03 8.26 -5.07
C THR A 36 0.50 9.55 -4.46
N GLU A 37 -0.11 10.68 -4.84
CA GLU A 37 0.08 11.98 -4.21
C GLU A 37 -0.94 12.22 -3.09
N ASP A 38 -1.95 11.36 -2.96
CA ASP A 38 -3.07 11.53 -2.04
C ASP A 38 -2.87 10.73 -0.75
N THR A 39 -2.86 11.44 0.38
CA THR A 39 -2.68 10.83 1.70
C THR A 39 -3.88 10.01 2.18
N ASP A 40 -5.07 10.22 1.62
CA ASP A 40 -6.26 9.42 1.94
C ASP A 40 -6.12 8.00 1.38
N ASP A 41 -5.50 7.85 0.21
CA ASP A 41 -5.21 6.54 -0.38
C ASP A 41 -4.32 5.69 0.53
N LEU A 42 -3.27 6.30 1.10
CA LEU A 42 -2.38 5.65 2.06
C LEU A 42 -3.14 5.20 3.32
N ARG A 43 -4.07 6.03 3.80
CA ARG A 43 -4.90 5.69 4.96
C ARG A 43 -5.82 4.52 4.64
N ILE A 44 -6.48 4.51 3.48
CA ILE A 44 -7.36 3.41 3.07
C ILE A 44 -6.56 2.11 2.95
N ILE A 45 -5.37 2.16 2.33
CA ILE A 45 -4.50 1.00 2.19
C ILE A 45 -4.07 0.50 3.56
N LYS A 46 -3.69 1.40 4.48
CA LYS A 46 -3.38 1.05 5.86
C LYS A 46 -4.51 0.31 6.56
N GLU A 47 -5.72 0.86 6.49
CA GLU A 47 -6.91 0.26 7.10
C GLU A 47 -7.20 -1.13 6.55
N VAL A 48 -7.14 -1.30 5.22
CA VAL A 48 -7.36 -2.62 4.59
C VAL A 48 -6.29 -3.62 5.01
N MET A 49 -5.02 -3.18 5.05
CA MET A 49 -3.92 -4.05 5.46
C MET A 49 -4.07 -4.50 6.92
N GLU A 50 -4.44 -3.60 7.83
CA GLU A 50 -4.57 -3.93 9.25
C GLU A 50 -5.86 -4.71 9.60
N ASP A 51 -6.96 -4.50 8.86
CA ASP A 51 -8.27 -5.09 9.16
C ASP A 51 -8.46 -6.46 8.48
N GLU A 52 -8.11 -6.57 7.20
CA GLU A 52 -8.48 -7.73 6.36
C GLU A 52 -7.29 -8.64 6.02
N VAL A 53 -6.05 -8.12 6.03
CA VAL A 53 -4.86 -8.84 5.51
C VAL A 53 -3.92 -9.30 6.62
N LEU A 54 -3.57 -8.42 7.55
CA LEU A 54 -2.57 -8.65 8.58
C LEU A 54 -3.20 -9.21 9.86
N ASN A 55 -2.36 -9.86 10.66
CA ASN A 55 -2.74 -10.29 12.00
C ASN A 55 -2.67 -9.11 12.99
N GLN A 56 -3.38 -9.17 14.11
CA GLN A 56 -3.51 -8.08 15.08
C GLN A 56 -2.17 -7.56 15.66
N ASN A 57 -1.10 -8.35 15.56
CA ASN A 57 0.25 -8.01 16.04
C ASN A 57 1.13 -7.32 14.97
N LEU A 58 0.64 -7.19 13.74
CA LEU A 58 1.36 -6.56 12.64
C LEU A 58 0.68 -5.25 12.25
N THR A 59 1.47 -4.32 11.73
CA THR A 59 1.00 -3.07 11.14
C THR A 59 1.83 -2.74 9.91
N VAL A 60 1.50 -1.65 9.25
CA VAL A 60 2.23 -1.16 8.08
C VAL A 60 2.84 0.21 8.37
N ASP A 61 4.08 0.38 7.91
CA ASP A 61 4.80 1.63 7.91
C ASP A 61 4.98 2.13 6.48
N PHE A 62 4.79 3.43 6.27
CA PHE A 62 4.89 4.06 4.95
C PHE A 62 6.08 5.01 4.94
N ASN A 63 6.96 4.82 3.98
CA ASN A 63 8.11 5.68 3.75
C ASN A 63 7.97 6.37 2.40
N LEU A 64 8.12 7.70 2.39
CA LEU A 64 8.11 8.50 1.17
C LEU A 64 9.52 8.54 0.58
N LEU A 65 9.67 7.97 -0.60
CA LEU A 65 10.84 8.14 -1.44
C LEU A 65 10.59 9.33 -2.35
N LYS A 66 11.35 10.40 -2.07
CA LYS A 66 11.28 11.62 -2.86
C LYS A 66 11.96 11.43 -4.21
N ALA A 67 11.46 12.15 -5.20
CA ALA A 67 12.07 12.24 -6.52
C ALA A 67 13.59 12.51 -6.41
N THR A 68 14.37 11.71 -7.13
CA THR A 68 15.83 11.84 -7.25
C THR A 68 16.21 12.28 -8.66
N GLU A 69 17.49 12.58 -8.90
CA GLU A 69 17.97 12.94 -10.25
C GLU A 69 17.74 11.83 -11.29
N THR A 70 17.62 10.58 -10.86
CA THR A 70 17.38 9.42 -11.73
C THR A 70 15.90 9.04 -11.86
N GLU A 71 15.08 9.37 -10.86
CA GLU A 71 13.65 9.02 -10.79
C GLU A 71 12.84 10.27 -10.42
N PRO A 72 12.30 11.02 -11.39
CA PRO A 72 11.64 12.31 -11.16
C PRO A 72 10.19 12.17 -10.66
N TRP A 73 9.87 11.13 -9.90
CA TRP A 73 8.54 10.89 -9.32
C TRP A 73 8.67 10.55 -7.83
N ASP A 74 7.67 10.95 -7.06
CA ASP A 74 7.54 10.58 -5.66
C ASP A 74 6.87 9.22 -5.55
N GLN A 75 7.40 8.33 -4.73
CA GLN A 75 6.86 6.99 -4.56
C GLN A 75 6.83 6.61 -3.09
N TRP A 76 5.76 5.92 -2.69
CA TRP A 76 5.64 5.39 -1.34
C TRP A 76 6.07 3.93 -1.31
N SER A 77 6.88 3.58 -0.32
CA SER A 77 7.17 2.20 0.03
C SER A 77 6.42 1.84 1.32
N MET A 78 5.71 0.72 1.29
CA MET A 78 4.99 0.18 2.43
C MET A 78 5.64 -1.12 2.88
N ASP A 79 6.06 -1.14 4.14
CA ASP A 79 6.67 -2.28 4.80
C ASP A 79 5.78 -2.77 5.95
N VAL A 80 5.76 -4.09 6.16
CA VAL A 80 5.03 -4.72 7.26
C VAL A 80 5.94 -4.80 8.48
N VAL A 81 5.53 -4.21 9.59
CA VAL A 81 6.28 -4.14 10.84
C VAL A 81 5.48 -4.74 12.01
N GLU A 82 6.18 -5.17 13.05
CA GLU A 82 5.53 -5.56 14.30
C GLU A 82 5.05 -4.32 15.08
N LYS A 83 3.88 -4.43 15.72
CA LYS A 83 3.27 -3.37 16.54
C LYS A 83 4.01 -3.10 17.83
#